data_AF-A0A1I7N198-F1
#
_entry.id   AF-A0A1I7N198-F1
#
_cell.length_a   1.000
_cell.length_b   1.000
_cell.length_c   1.000
_cell.angle_alpha   90.00
_cell.angle_beta   90.00
_cell.angle_gamma   90.00
#
_symmetry.space_group_name_H-M   'P 1'
#
loop_
_entity.id
_entity.type
_entity.pdbx_description
1 polymer ?
#
loop_
_entity_poly.entity_id
_entity_poly.type
_entity_poly.pdbx_seq_one_letter_code
_entity_poly.pdbx_strand_id
1 'polypeptide(L)' 'MAINKPLGDDARKGAVQKCSQLQTKIEGEDTWMKRSSETGQFLDQKKSPAKTPYKGVRKER' A
#
# COMPACT_ATOMS: atom_id res chain seq x y z
N MET A 1 -29.92 -13.39 -16.53
CA MET A 1 -30.25 -12.62 -15.31
C MET A 1 -29.32 -11.41 -15.25
N ALA A 2 -29.85 -10.19 -15.29
CA ALA A 2 -29.03 -8.99 -15.15
C ALA A 2 -28.65 -8.83 -13.68
N ILE A 3 -27.38 -9.10 -13.34
CA ILE A 3 -26.87 -8.88 -12.00
C ILE A 3 -26.60 -7.38 -11.90
N ASN A 4 -27.55 -6.61 -11.38
CA ASN A 4 -27.33 -5.23 -10.99
C ASN A 4 -26.33 -5.24 -9.81
N LYS A 5 -25.03 -5.31 -10.12
CA LYS A 5 -23.98 -5.05 -9.13
C LYS A 5 -24.26 -3.68 -8.51
N PRO A 6 -24.12 -3.51 -7.18
CA PRO A 6 -24.22 -2.19 -6.59
C PRO A 6 -23.29 -1.23 -7.34
N LEU A 7 -23.88 -0.18 -7.90
CA LEU A 7 -23.13 0.90 -8.52
C LEU A 7 -22.54 1.71 -7.36
N GLY A 8 -21.27 1.46 -7.05
CA GLY A 8 -20.51 2.31 -6.12
C GLY A 8 -20.07 1.65 -4.82
N ASP A 9 -19.41 0.49 -4.90
CA ASP A 9 -18.79 -0.18 -3.75
C ASP A 9 -17.68 0.64 -3.04
N ASP A 10 -17.47 1.92 -3.42
CA ASP A 10 -16.31 2.78 -3.10
C ASP A 10 -14.94 2.08 -3.26
N ALA A 11 -14.93 0.96 -3.98
CA ALA A 11 -13.77 0.15 -4.19
C ALA A 11 -12.85 0.89 -5.16
N ARG A 12 -11.66 1.25 -4.67
CA ARG A 12 -10.63 1.89 -5.48
C ARG A 12 -10.31 1.02 -6.70
N LYS A 13 -10.54 1.57 -7.88
CA LYS A 13 -10.12 0.97 -9.16
C LYS A 13 -8.75 1.55 -9.55
N GLY A 14 -7.73 0.70 -9.55
CA GLY A 14 -6.37 1.07 -9.99
C GLY A 14 -5.34 1.18 -8.86
N ALA A 15 -4.13 1.62 -9.24
CA ALA A 15 -2.99 1.69 -8.34
C ALA A 15 -3.11 2.84 -7.32
N VAL A 16 -2.49 2.66 -6.16
CA VAL A 16 -2.41 3.70 -5.11
C VAL A 16 -1.34 4.71 -5.51
N GLN A 17 -1.74 5.90 -5.94
CA GLN A 17 -0.82 6.95 -6.39
C GLN A 17 -0.37 7.90 -5.28
N LYS A 18 -1.21 8.10 -4.24
CA LYS A 18 -0.94 9.02 -3.11
C LYS A 18 0.05 8.47 -2.07
N CYS A 19 0.45 7.22 -2.24
CA CYS A 19 1.39 6.56 -1.33
C CYS A 19 2.44 5.81 -2.12
N SER A 20 3.65 5.82 -1.61
CA SER A 20 4.75 4.96 -2.04
C SER A 20 5.16 4.03 -0.90
N GLN A 21 5.92 3.00 -1.24
CA GLN A 21 6.47 2.08 -0.25
C GLN A 21 7.98 1.90 -0.40
N LEU A 22 8.65 1.74 0.72
CA LEU A 22 10.07 1.40 0.78
C LEU A 22 10.27 0.14 1.63
N GLN A 23 11.33 -0.59 1.32
CA GLN A 23 11.79 -1.69 2.14
C GLN A 23 12.68 -1.12 3.25
N THR A 24 12.37 -1.47 4.49
CA THR A 24 13.19 -1.12 5.66
C THR A 24 13.41 -2.36 6.52
N LYS A 25 14.33 -2.28 7.48
CA LYS A 25 14.55 -3.33 8.47
C LYS A 25 14.17 -2.84 9.84
N ILE A 26 13.33 -3.61 10.52
CA ILE A 26 12.94 -3.35 11.92
C ILE A 26 13.30 -4.60 12.71
N GLU A 27 14.07 -4.40 13.78
CA GLU A 27 14.55 -5.48 14.67
C GLU A 27 15.30 -6.62 13.94
N GLY A 28 15.95 -6.28 12.81
CA GLY A 28 16.72 -7.22 12.00
C GLY A 28 15.95 -7.89 10.86
N GLU A 29 14.63 -7.69 10.78
CA GLU A 29 13.77 -8.33 9.79
C GLU A 29 13.28 -7.36 8.71
N ASP A 30 13.14 -7.86 7.48
CA ASP A 30 12.66 -7.07 6.34
C ASP A 30 11.16 -6.75 6.47
N THR A 31 10.84 -5.46 6.37
CA THR A 31 9.48 -4.96 6.40
C THR A 31 9.26 -3.87 5.35
N TRP A 32 8.00 -3.57 5.08
CA TRP A 32 7.58 -2.55 4.14
C TRP A 32 6.89 -1.42 4.90
N MET A 33 7.35 -0.19 4.66
CA MET A 33 6.71 1.02 5.15
C MET A 33 6.05 1.78 4.02
N LYS A 34 4.91 2.40 4.32
CA LYS A 34 4.27 3.36 3.42
C LYS A 34 4.74 4.77 3.75
N ARG A 35 4.96 5.55 2.70
CA ARG A 35 5.24 6.97 2.75
C ARG A 35 4.17 7.74 1.98
N SER A 36 3.75 8.88 2.52
CA SER A 36 2.89 9.83 1.82
C SER A 36 3.66 10.44 0.65
N SER A 37 3.09 10.43 -0.56
CA SER A 37 3.69 11.14 -1.68
C SER A 37 3.47 12.66 -1.62
N GLU A 38 2.50 13.10 -0.82
CA GLU A 38 2.15 14.52 -0.69
C GLU A 38 3.01 15.20 0.38
N THR A 39 3.26 14.51 1.51
CA THR A 39 3.97 15.09 2.67
C THR A 39 5.34 14.46 2.94
N GLY A 40 5.66 13.32 2.33
CA GLY A 40 6.92 12.59 2.58
C GLY A 40 6.98 11.85 3.93
N GLN A 41 5.93 11.94 4.75
CA GLN A 41 5.86 11.31 6.07
C GLN A 41 5.64 9.79 5.97
N PHE A 42 6.19 9.05 6.94
CA PHE A 42 5.87 7.63 7.12
C PHE A 42 4.46 7.49 7.70
N LEU A 43 3.63 6.68 7.04
CA LEU A 43 2.21 6.55 7.38
C LEU A 43 1.91 5.26 8.13
N ASP A 44 2.50 4.16 7.67
CA ASP A 44 2.11 2.81 8.09
C ASP A 44 3.27 1.84 7.90
N GLN A 45 3.34 0.85 8.77
CA GLN A 45 4.28 -0.27 8.70
C GLN A 45 3.49 -1.56 8.60
N LYS A 46 3.98 -2.50 7.78
CA LYS A 46 3.32 -3.79 7.66
C LYS A 46 3.46 -4.55 8.99
N LYS A 47 2.32 -5.00 9.53
CA LYS A 47 2.19 -5.63 10.86
C LYS A 47 3.09 -6.86 11.08
N SER A 48 3.41 -7.59 10.02
CA SER A 48 4.34 -8.71 10.08
C SER A 48 5.58 -8.38 9.25
N PRO A 49 6.75 -8.93 9.63
CA PRO A 49 7.94 -8.94 8.78
C PRO A 49 7.52 -9.60 7.47
N ALA A 50 7.39 -8.77 6.45
CA ALA A 50 6.71 -9.14 5.24
C ALA A 50 7.73 -9.17 4.14
N LYS A 51 8.05 -10.37 3.67
CA LYS A 51 8.85 -10.56 2.45
C LYS A 51 8.21 -9.87 1.24
N THR A 52 6.89 -9.66 1.26
CA THR A 52 6.15 -9.09 0.14
C THR A 52 5.71 -7.64 0.39
N PRO A 53 5.73 -6.79 -0.65
CA PRO A 53 5.23 -5.42 -0.60
C PRO A 53 3.71 -5.34 -0.36
N TYR A 54 3.21 -4.13 -0.09
CA TYR A 54 1.78 -3.84 -0.18
C TYR A 54 1.30 -3.97 -1.63
N LYS A 55 0.18 -4.66 -1.83
CA LYS A 55 -0.43 -4.84 -3.14
C LYS A 55 -0.93 -3.51 -3.68
N GLY A 56 -0.54 -3.17 -4.91
CA GLY A 56 -1.01 -1.97 -5.61
C GLY A 56 -0.39 -0.65 -5.15
N VAL A 57 0.62 -0.67 -4.28
CA VAL A 57 1.40 0.52 -3.88
C VAL A 57 2.71 0.54 -4.68
N ARG A 58 3.11 1.68 -5.22
CA ARG A 58 4.37 1.79 -5.98
C ARG A 58 5.58 1.71 -5.04
N LYS A 59 6.64 1.00 -5.44
CA LYS A 59 7.92 1.03 -4.73
C LYS A 59 8.66 2.33 -5.04
N GLU A 60 9.28 2.92 -4.03
CA GLU A 60 10.28 3.99 -4.22
C GLU A 60 11.49 3.40 -4.96
N ARG A 61 12.11 4.20 -5.84
CA ARG A 61 13.35 3.84 -6.54
C ARG A 61 14.54 4.37 -5.76
#